data_AF-A0A1A9RXI2-F1
#
_entry.id   AF-A0A1A9RXI2-F1
#
_cell.length_a   1.000
_cell.length_b   1.000
_cell.length_c   1.000
_cell.angle_alpha   90.00
_cell.angle_beta   90.00
_cell.angle_gamma   90.00
#
_symmetry.space_group_name_H-M   'P 1'
#
loop_
_entity.id
_entity.type
_entity.pdbx_description
1 polymer ?
#
loop_
_entity_poly.entity_id
_entity_poly.type
_entity_poly.pdbx_seq_one_letter_code
_entity_poly.pdbx_strand_id
1 'polypeptide(L)'
;MFANRVLALLVSVWFGAYVLAGYGVAPLLFQSLPKEQAGTLAGVLFSTVNYIGLFVWAVVYLAGVSARRQSFGRGGNSKLSSRLVAFTWLLLAVSQFVLVPLIRALRTGQTHWLSNLLGGEMGFWHGMSSSLYMLVSLLGLVLLMRLVRFEWH
;
A
#
# COMPACT_ATOMS: atom_id res chain seq x y z
N MET A 1 -22.56 -12.38 4.50
CA MET A 1 -21.46 -13.35 4.70
C MET A 1 -20.62 -13.58 3.44
N PHE A 2 -21.23 -13.81 2.26
CA PHE A 2 -20.49 -14.00 1.00
C PHE A 2 -19.59 -12.81 0.62
N ALA A 3 -20.13 -11.57 0.66
CA ALA A 3 -19.37 -10.36 0.34
C ALA A 3 -18.09 -10.19 1.19
N ASN A 4 -18.14 -10.45 2.50
CA ASN A 4 -16.96 -10.36 3.37
C ASN A 4 -15.89 -11.39 3.00
N ARG A 5 -16.27 -12.59 2.53
CA ARG A 5 -15.31 -13.61 2.07
C ARG A 5 -14.64 -13.19 0.77
N VAL A 6 -15.39 -12.59 -0.16
CA VAL A 6 -14.84 -12.05 -1.41
C VAL A 6 -13.86 -10.92 -1.12
N LEU A 7 -14.20 -10.00 -0.21
CA LEU A 7 -13.28 -8.94 0.23
C LEU A 7 -12.03 -9.52 0.90
N ALA A 8 -12.17 -10.54 1.74
CA ALA A 8 -11.03 -11.22 2.38
C ALA A 8 -10.08 -11.80 1.34
N LEU A 9 -10.61 -12.51 0.34
CA LEU A 9 -9.81 -13.07 -0.76
C LEU A 9 -9.12 -11.98 -1.57
N LEU A 10 -9.84 -10.91 -1.90
CA LEU A 10 -9.29 -9.78 -2.65
C LEU A 10 -8.10 -9.13 -1.90
N VAL A 11 -8.26 -8.88 -0.61
CA VAL A 11 -7.20 -8.33 0.25
C VAL A 11 -6.05 -9.32 0.39
N SER A 12 -6.31 -10.63 0.57
CA SER A 12 -5.26 -11.66 0.65
C SER A 12 -4.39 -11.70 -0.62
N VAL A 13 -5.03 -11.68 -1.79
CA VAL A 13 -4.31 -11.71 -3.08
C VAL A 13 -3.43 -10.48 -3.24
N TRP A 14 -3.98 -9.29 -2.96
CA TRP A 14 -3.19 -8.06 -3.00
C TRP A 14 -2.05 -8.09 -1.97
N PHE A 15 -2.31 -8.50 -0.74
CA PHE A 15 -1.30 -8.55 0.32
C PHE A 15 -0.16 -9.50 -0.03
N GLY A 16 -0.46 -10.68 -0.58
CA GLY A 16 0.54 -11.61 -1.09
C GLY A 16 1.40 -11.00 -2.20
N ALA A 17 0.76 -10.34 -3.18
CA ALA A 17 1.47 -9.64 -4.25
C ALA A 17 2.36 -8.49 -3.72
N TYR A 18 1.89 -7.76 -2.70
CA TYR A 18 2.64 -6.71 -2.02
C TYR A 18 3.88 -7.29 -1.33
N VAL A 19 3.71 -8.23 -0.40
CA VAL A 19 4.86 -8.82 0.30
C VAL A 19 5.86 -9.44 -0.68
N LEU A 20 5.39 -10.17 -1.70
CA LEU A 20 6.25 -10.78 -2.70
C LEU A 20 7.03 -9.73 -3.52
N ALA A 21 6.39 -8.63 -3.91
CA ALA A 21 7.04 -7.58 -4.67
C ALA A 21 8.19 -6.92 -3.90
N GLY A 22 7.97 -6.55 -2.64
CA GLY A 22 8.97 -5.82 -1.85
C GLY A 22 10.04 -6.69 -1.23
N TYR A 23 9.69 -7.88 -0.73
CA TYR A 23 10.62 -8.73 0.02
C TYR A 23 11.16 -9.93 -0.80
N GLY A 24 10.57 -10.21 -1.97
CA GLY A 24 11.03 -11.27 -2.86
C GLY A 24 11.58 -10.73 -4.17
N VAL A 25 10.72 -10.19 -5.03
CA VAL A 25 11.07 -9.80 -6.41
C VAL A 25 12.03 -8.62 -6.44
N ALA A 26 11.84 -7.58 -5.63
CA ALA A 26 12.76 -6.45 -5.61
C ALA A 26 14.22 -6.85 -5.24
N PRO A 27 14.48 -7.61 -4.16
CA PRO A 27 15.82 -8.15 -3.89
C PRO A 27 16.39 -8.98 -5.03
N LEU A 28 15.58 -9.85 -5.64
CA LEU A 28 16.02 -10.66 -6.79
C LEU A 28 16.43 -9.78 -7.99
N LEU A 29 15.67 -8.72 -8.29
CA LEU A 29 16.03 -7.78 -9.37
C LEU A 29 17.38 -7.12 -9.10
N PHE A 30 17.65 -6.68 -7.87
CA PHE A 30 18.93 -6.04 -7.52
C PHE A 30 20.11 -7.01 -7.45
N GLN A 31 19.86 -8.32 -7.26
CA GLN A 31 20.90 -9.35 -7.32
C GLN A 31 21.19 -9.80 -8.76
N SER A 32 20.18 -9.84 -9.63
CA SER A 32 20.29 -10.41 -10.98
C SER A 32 20.57 -9.38 -12.08
N LEU A 33 20.33 -8.09 -11.85
CA LEU A 33 20.44 -7.04 -12.87
C LEU A 33 21.36 -5.89 -12.43
N PRO A 34 21.91 -5.11 -13.39
CA PRO A 34 22.57 -3.84 -13.09
C PRO A 34 21.65 -2.92 -12.29
N LYS A 35 22.21 -2.18 -11.32
CA LYS A 35 21.47 -1.34 -10.35
C LYS A 35 20.44 -0.39 -11.01
N GLU A 36 20.82 0.20 -12.14
CA GLU A 36 19.99 1.09 -12.95
C GLU A 36 18.72 0.39 -13.49
N GLN A 37 18.90 -0.77 -14.12
CA GLN A 37 17.81 -1.58 -14.68
C GLN A 37 16.93 -2.17 -13.57
N ALA A 38 17.56 -2.72 -12.52
CA ALA A 38 16.88 -3.24 -11.35
C ALA A 38 15.99 -2.19 -10.69
N GLY A 39 16.50 -0.97 -10.49
CA GLY A 39 15.75 0.12 -9.91
C GLY A 39 14.58 0.58 -10.79
N THR A 40 14.69 0.48 -12.11
CA THR A 40 13.62 0.84 -13.05
C THR A 40 12.50 -0.19 -13.01
N LEU A 41 12.84 -1.48 -13.11
CA LEU A 41 11.88 -2.57 -12.99
C LEU A 41 11.21 -2.62 -11.61
N ALA A 42 11.98 -2.42 -10.53
CA ALA A 42 11.43 -2.33 -9.18
C ALA A 42 10.44 -1.16 -9.05
N GLY A 43 10.75 -0.01 -9.65
CA GLY A 43 9.85 1.14 -9.67
C GLY A 43 8.54 0.88 -10.41
N VAL A 44 8.56 0.10 -11.49
CA VAL A 44 7.35 -0.35 -12.20
C VAL A 44 6.58 -1.35 -11.33
N LEU A 45 7.26 -2.36 -10.78
CA LEU A 45 6.68 -3.37 -9.90
C LEU A 45 5.93 -2.74 -8.72
N PHE A 46 6.59 -1.85 -7.97
CA PHE A 46 5.98 -1.15 -6.85
C PHE A 46 4.78 -0.30 -7.28
N SER A 47 4.90 0.38 -8.43
CA SER A 47 3.79 1.17 -8.97
C SER A 47 2.58 0.30 -9.32
N THR A 48 2.79 -0.86 -9.95
CA THR A 48 1.72 -1.78 -10.32
C THR A 48 0.99 -2.29 -9.08
N VAL A 49 1.72 -2.77 -8.07
CA VAL A 49 1.10 -3.29 -6.85
C VAL A 49 0.43 -2.17 -6.04
N ASN A 50 0.98 -0.96 -6.03
CA ASN A 50 0.35 0.20 -5.40
C ASN A 50 -1.00 0.54 -6.06
N TYR A 51 -1.09 0.55 -7.39
CA TYR A 51 -2.37 0.78 -8.09
C TYR A 51 -3.40 -0.31 -7.80
N ILE A 52 -2.99 -1.59 -7.81
CA ILE A 52 -3.87 -2.69 -7.40
C ILE A 52 -4.35 -2.48 -5.97
N GLY A 53 -3.45 -2.07 -5.06
CA GLY A 53 -3.78 -1.78 -3.67
C GLY A 53 -4.76 -0.64 -3.51
N LEU A 54 -4.56 0.47 -4.22
CA LEU A 54 -5.49 1.60 -4.23
C LEU A 54 -6.89 1.17 -4.66
N PHE A 55 -7.00 0.32 -5.68
CA PHE A 55 -8.27 -0.24 -6.12
C PHE A 55 -8.89 -1.15 -5.05
N VAL A 56 -8.14 -2.13 -4.54
CA VAL A 56 -8.63 -3.09 -3.53
C VAL A 56 -9.10 -2.39 -2.26
N TRP A 57 -8.31 -1.46 -1.72
CA TRP A 57 -8.66 -0.75 -0.49
C TRP A 57 -9.81 0.25 -0.71
N ALA A 58 -9.97 0.82 -1.90
CA ALA A 58 -11.15 1.63 -2.24
C ALA A 58 -12.43 0.77 -2.23
N VAL A 59 -12.40 -0.42 -2.83
CA VAL A 59 -13.53 -1.36 -2.81
C VAL A 59 -13.88 -1.77 -1.38
N VAL A 60 -12.88 -2.11 -0.56
CA VAL A 60 -13.09 -2.46 0.87
C VAL A 60 -13.68 -1.29 1.65
N TYR A 61 -13.19 -0.06 1.42
CA TYR A 61 -13.71 1.13 2.08
C TYR A 61 -15.18 1.38 1.71
N LEU A 62 -15.52 1.34 0.43
CA LEU A 62 -16.89 1.55 -0.06
C LEU A 62 -17.84 0.48 0.47
N ALA A 63 -17.42 -0.80 0.45
CA ALA A 63 -18.22 -1.88 1.01
C ALA A 63 -18.48 -1.69 2.52
N GLY A 64 -17.48 -1.23 3.27
CA GLY A 64 -17.62 -0.90 4.69
C GLY A 64 -18.54 0.29 4.97
N VAL A 65 -18.54 1.31 4.10
CA VAL A 65 -19.48 2.45 4.19
C VAL A 65 -20.91 2.01 3.90
N SER A 66 -21.12 1.21 2.86
CA SER A 66 -22.44 0.72 2.46
C SER A 66 -23.08 -0.16 3.54
N ALA A 67 -22.30 -1.08 4.13
CA ALA A 67 -22.77 -1.93 5.23
C ALA A 67 -23.20 -1.13 6.46
N ARG A 68 -22.51 -0.03 6.78
CA ARG A 68 -22.89 0.87 7.88
C ARG A 68 -24.20 1.61 7.65
N ARG A 69 -24.46 2.06 6.41
CA ARG A 69 -25.72 2.76 6.08
C ARG A 69 -26.94 1.86 6.24
N GLN A 70 -26.78 0.56 6.02
CA GLN A 70 -27.86 -0.43 6.20
C GLN A 70 -28.06 -0.86 7.66
N SER A 71 -27.02 -0.74 8.50
CA SER A 71 -27.05 -1.14 9.91
C SER A 71 -26.97 0.09 10.82
N PHE A 72 -27.98 0.95 10.77
CA PHE A 72 -28.18 2.02 11.75
C PHE A 72 -28.31 1.40 13.16
N GLY A 73 -27.25 1.45 13.98
CA GLY A 73 -27.38 1.26 15.43
C GLY A 73 -26.55 0.17 16.13
N ARG A 74 -25.63 -0.56 15.47
CA ARG A 74 -24.80 -1.57 16.17
C ARG A 74 -23.29 -1.42 15.91
N GLY A 75 -22.54 -1.32 17.02
CA GLY A 75 -21.15 -1.80 17.13
C GLY A 75 -20.03 -0.80 16.84
N GLY A 76 -19.43 -0.23 17.90
CA GLY A 76 -18.30 0.71 17.82
C GLY A 76 -17.01 0.18 17.17
N ASN A 77 -16.90 -1.14 16.93
CA ASN A 77 -15.71 -1.78 16.33
C ASN A 77 -15.58 -1.52 14.81
N SER A 78 -16.71 -1.29 14.12
CA SER A 78 -16.76 -0.96 12.67
C SER A 78 -16.10 0.38 12.33
N LYS A 79 -16.13 1.36 13.25
CA LYS A 79 -15.52 2.69 13.01
C LYS A 79 -14.00 2.64 12.99
N LEU A 80 -13.38 1.84 13.87
CA LEU A 80 -11.92 1.72 13.94
C LEU A 80 -11.36 1.03 12.70
N SER A 81 -12.01 -0.06 12.26
CA SER A 81 -11.63 -0.79 11.03
C SER A 81 -11.66 0.13 9.80
N SER A 82 -12.69 0.98 9.66
CA SER A 82 -12.80 1.88 8.51
C SER A 82 -11.80 3.03 8.51
N ARG A 83 -11.39 3.54 9.67
CA ARG A 83 -10.32 4.54 9.75
C ARG A 83 -8.99 3.93 9.35
N LEU A 84 -8.71 2.70 9.80
CA LEU A 84 -7.49 1.98 9.42
C LEU A 84 -7.45 1.68 7.92
N VAL A 85 -8.57 1.29 7.31
CA VAL A 85 -8.69 1.11 5.85
C VAL A 85 -8.39 2.42 5.12
N ALA A 86 -9.05 3.53 5.52
CA ALA A 86 -8.83 4.83 4.91
C ALA A 86 -7.38 5.31 5.06
N PHE A 87 -6.78 5.07 6.24
CA PHE A 87 -5.39 5.40 6.51
C PHE A 87 -4.43 4.57 5.63
N THR A 88 -4.66 3.27 5.51
CA THR A 88 -3.86 2.37 4.63
C THR A 88 -3.97 2.82 3.17
N TRP A 89 -5.18 3.18 2.72
CA TRP A 89 -5.42 3.71 1.38
C TRP A 89 -4.67 5.03 1.14
N LEU A 90 -4.70 5.95 2.12
CA LEU A 90 -3.97 7.21 2.05
C LEU A 90 -2.45 6.99 1.97
N LEU A 91 -1.90 6.08 2.77
CA LEU A 91 -0.48 5.75 2.74
C LEU A 91 -0.05 5.18 1.39
N LEU A 92 -0.87 4.32 0.77
CA LEU A 92 -0.64 3.83 -0.59
C LEU A 92 -0.70 4.97 -1.62
N ALA A 93 -1.62 5.92 -1.46
CA ALA A 93 -1.70 7.10 -2.32
C ALA A 93 -0.44 7.97 -2.19
N VAL A 94 0.03 8.21 -0.96
CA VAL A 94 1.30 8.93 -0.72
C VAL A 94 2.48 8.16 -1.34
N SER A 95 2.54 6.84 -1.18
CA SER A 95 3.56 6.00 -1.82
C SER A 95 3.57 6.23 -3.34
N GLN A 96 2.40 6.13 -3.97
CA GLN A 96 2.26 6.16 -5.42
C GLN A 96 2.43 7.55 -6.04
N PHE A 97 1.85 8.58 -5.43
CA PHE A 97 1.77 9.91 -6.02
C PHE A 97 2.83 10.88 -5.49
N VAL A 98 3.49 10.55 -4.38
CA VAL A 98 4.56 11.39 -3.81
C VAL A 98 5.90 10.69 -3.92
N LEU A 99 6.05 9.48 -3.36
CA LEU A 99 7.37 8.83 -3.27
C LEU A 99 7.86 8.27 -4.60
N VAL A 100 7.01 7.58 -5.36
CA VAL A 100 7.38 7.04 -6.69
C VAL A 100 7.87 8.14 -7.65
N PRO A 101 7.15 9.26 -7.89
CA PRO A 101 7.64 10.31 -8.78
C PRO A 101 8.88 11.03 -8.24
N LEU A 102 8.98 11.23 -6.92
CA LEU A 102 10.16 11.81 -6.28
C LEU A 102 11.42 10.97 -6.51
N ILE A 103 11.34 9.66 -6.27
CA ILE A 103 12.48 8.75 -6.46
C ILE A 103 12.88 8.67 -7.93
N ARG A 104 11.90 8.74 -8.86
CA ARG A 104 12.18 8.81 -10.30
C ARG A 104 12.92 10.10 -10.67
N ALA A 105 12.45 11.25 -10.20
CA ALA A 105 13.09 12.54 -10.46
C ALA A 105 14.54 12.59 -9.94
N LEU A 106 14.75 12.17 -8.68
CA LEU A 106 16.07 12.12 -8.06
C LEU A 106 17.04 11.19 -8.80
N ARG A 107 16.55 10.06 -9.34
CA ARG A 107 17.39 9.14 -10.14
C ARG A 107 17.86 9.78 -11.44
N THR A 108 17.02 10.58 -12.08
CA THR A 108 17.37 11.29 -13.33
C THR A 108 18.19 12.57 -13.12
N GLY A 109 18.63 12.84 -11.88
CA GLY A 109 19.33 14.08 -11.53
C GLY A 109 18.45 15.33 -11.60
N GLN A 110 17.13 15.17 -11.66
CA GLN A 110 16.18 16.27 -11.67
C GLN A 110 15.81 16.68 -10.24
N THR A 111 15.63 17.98 -10.03
CA THR A 111 15.13 18.50 -8.76
C THR A 111 13.63 18.31 -8.67
N HIS A 112 13.14 17.85 -7.52
CA HIS A 112 11.72 17.75 -7.22
C HIS A 112 11.35 18.79 -6.18
N TRP A 113 10.16 19.39 -6.25
CA TRP A 113 9.75 20.44 -5.29
C TRP A 113 9.87 19.97 -3.83
N LEU A 114 9.58 18.69 -3.57
CA LEU A 114 9.67 18.10 -2.24
C LEU A 114 11.12 17.93 -1.76
N SER A 115 12.05 17.55 -2.64
CA SER A 115 13.47 17.48 -2.28
C SER A 115 14.09 18.86 -2.12
N ASN A 116 13.60 19.87 -2.87
CA ASN A 116 14.05 21.25 -2.70
C ASN A 116 13.57 21.86 -1.38
N LEU A 117 12.38 21.47 -0.90
CA LEU A 117 11.80 21.97 0.34
C LEU A 117 12.34 21.25 1.58
N LEU A 118 12.44 19.92 1.55
CA LEU A 118 12.82 19.10 2.70
C LEU A 118 14.27 18.63 2.67
N GLY A 119 14.99 18.86 1.57
CA GLY A 119 16.31 18.28 1.35
C GLY A 119 16.26 16.76 1.18
N GLY A 120 17.43 16.14 1.29
CA GLY A 120 17.59 14.68 1.30
C GLY A 120 18.00 14.10 -0.06
N GLU A 121 19.08 13.33 -0.03
CA GLU A 121 19.58 12.58 -1.18
C GLU A 121 18.70 11.35 -1.49
N MET A 122 19.01 10.67 -2.59
CA MET A 122 18.34 9.44 -3.00
C MET A 122 18.27 8.40 -1.87
N GLY A 123 19.33 8.26 -1.06
CA GLY A 123 19.37 7.31 0.06
C GLY A 123 18.33 7.59 1.15
N PHE A 124 18.12 8.86 1.49
CA PHE A 124 17.13 9.27 2.49
C PHE A 124 15.71 8.93 2.03
N TRP A 125 15.35 9.33 0.80
CA TRP A 125 14.02 9.07 0.24
C TRP A 125 13.76 7.59 -0.02
N HIS A 126 14.81 6.83 -0.35
CA HIS A 126 14.72 5.39 -0.46
C HIS A 126 14.42 4.74 0.91
N GLY A 127 15.14 5.13 1.96
CA GLY A 127 14.86 4.66 3.33
C GLY A 127 13.45 4.99 3.82
N MET A 128 12.98 6.22 3.55
CA MET A 128 11.60 6.63 3.85
C MET A 128 10.57 5.74 3.14
N SER A 129 10.80 5.44 1.86
CA SER A 129 9.91 4.57 1.08
C SER A 129 9.86 3.14 1.64
N SER A 130 11.00 2.59 2.08
CA SER A 130 11.07 1.27 2.70
C SER A 130 10.32 1.21 4.03
N SER A 131 10.45 2.23 4.87
CA SER A 131 9.70 2.34 6.13
C SER A 131 8.18 2.44 5.89
N LEU A 132 7.77 3.23 4.90
CA LEU A 132 6.36 3.33 4.53
C LEU A 132 5.83 2.00 3.97
N TYR A 133 6.63 1.30 3.17
CA TYR A 133 6.29 -0.03 2.65
C TYR A 133 6.09 -1.07 3.77
N MET A 134 6.98 -1.06 4.76
CA MET A 134 6.86 -1.92 5.95
C MET A 134 5.59 -1.59 6.74
N LEU A 135 5.30 -0.31 6.96
CA LEU A 135 4.10 0.13 7.66
C LEU A 135 2.83 -0.33 6.94
N VAL A 136 2.74 -0.15 5.62
CA VAL A 136 1.60 -0.61 4.81
C VAL A 136 1.47 -2.13 4.84
N SER A 137 2.58 -2.87 4.83
CA SER A 137 2.58 -4.33 4.98
C SER A 137 1.99 -4.76 6.32
N LEU A 138 2.41 -4.13 7.43
CA LEU A 138 1.87 -4.43 8.76
C LEU A 138 0.38 -4.10 8.87
N LEU A 139 -0.04 -2.94 8.37
CA LEU A 139 -1.45 -2.55 8.36
C LEU A 139 -2.30 -3.49 7.51
N GLY A 140 -1.79 -3.89 6.33
CA GLY A 140 -2.43 -4.86 5.46
C GLY A 140 -2.63 -6.21 6.15
N LEU A 141 -1.63 -6.70 6.86
CA LEU A 141 -1.71 -7.94 7.63
C LEU A 141 -2.75 -7.86 8.75
N VAL A 142 -2.73 -6.79 9.55
CA VAL A 142 -3.69 -6.59 10.64
C VAL A 142 -5.12 -6.53 10.12
N LEU A 143 -5.35 -5.79 9.03
CA LEU A 143 -6.67 -5.66 8.42
C LEU A 143 -7.13 -6.99 7.79
N LEU A 144 -6.21 -7.74 7.17
CA LEU A 144 -6.51 -9.06 6.63
C LEU A 144 -6.92 -10.03 7.73
N MET A 145 -6.18 -10.09 8.85
CA MET A 145 -6.52 -10.94 9.99
C MET A 145 -7.91 -10.62 10.55
N ARG A 146 -8.26 -9.33 10.67
CA ARG A 146 -9.59 -8.90 11.12
C ARG A 146 -10.69 -9.32 10.14
N LEU A 147 -10.42 -9.22 8.84
CA LEU A 147 -11.38 -9.55 7.79
C LEU A 147 -11.62 -11.08 7.71
N VAL A 148 -10.58 -11.89 7.92
CA VAL A 148 -10.65 -13.35 7.97
C VAL A 148 -11.30 -13.85 9.27
N ARG A 149 -11.03 -13.22 10.41
CA ARG A 149 -11.61 -13.59 11.71
C ARG A 149 -13.10 -13.25 11.86
N PHE A 150 -13.74 -12.70 10.82
CA PHE A 150 -15.14 -12.24 10.87
C PHE A 150 -15.44 -11.29 12.04
N GLU A 151 -14.46 -10.55 12.57
CA GLU A 151 -14.66 -9.58 13.67
C GLU A 151 -15.43 -8.31 13.24
N TRP A 152 -16.13 -8.35 12.10
CA TRP A 152 -17.02 -7.31 11.57
C TRP A 152 -18.42 -7.37 12.19
N HIS A 153 -18.49 -7.54 13.51
CA HIS A 153 -19.73 -7.54 14.30
C HIS A 153 -19.75 -6.37 15.30
#